data_AF-A0A562PXW6-F1
#
_entry.id   AF-A0A562PXW6-F1
#
_cell.length_a   1.000
_cell.length_b   1.000
_cell.length_c   1.000
_cell.angle_alpha   90.00
_cell.angle_beta   90.00
_cell.angle_gamma   90.00
#
_symmetry.space_group_name_H-M   'P 1'
#
loop_
_entity.id
_entity.type
_entity.pdbx_description
1 polymer ?
#
loop_
_entity_poly.entity_id
_entity_poly.type
_entity_poly.pdbx_seq_one_letter_code
_entity_poly.pdbx_strand_id
1 'polypeptide(L)'
;MIQVVPVETVAVAAVIDQAEYLHPSICHEDISVSEYFEWEEAVVEKVAAVLDITYSDASAIVGAQLFIMQQAWSMGMEIDQVSKSTIGAA
;
A
#
# COMPACT_ATOMS: atom_id res chain seq x y z
N MET A 1 -28.66 9.59 19.08
CA MET A 1 -28.86 9.86 17.64
C MET A 1 -27.51 9.62 16.97
N ILE A 2 -27.27 8.42 16.45
CA ILE A 2 -25.97 8.06 15.86
C ILE A 2 -26.04 8.46 14.39
N GLN A 3 -25.21 9.43 14.00
CA GLN A 3 -25.06 9.86 12.61
C GLN A 3 -24.24 8.78 11.88
N VAL A 4 -24.89 8.09 10.94
CA VAL A 4 -24.25 7.12 10.05
C VAL A 4 -23.59 7.93 8.95
N VAL A 5 -22.27 8.09 9.02
CA VAL A 5 -21.49 8.75 7.96
C VAL A 5 -21.18 7.69 6.90
N PRO A 6 -21.41 7.96 5.59
CA PRO A 6 -21.21 6.99 4.53
C PRO A 6 -19.74 6.56 4.44
N VAL A 7 -19.53 5.23 4.38
CA VAL A 7 -18.22 4.55 4.39
C VAL A 7 -17.29 4.97 3.25
N GLU A 8 -17.83 5.58 2.20
CA GLU A 8 -17.08 5.96 0.99
C GLU A 8 -16.31 7.29 1.14
N THR A 9 -16.63 8.11 2.15
CA THR A 9 -15.95 9.41 2.36
C THR A 9 -14.79 9.33 3.38
N VAL A 10 -14.81 8.33 4.26
CA VAL A 10 -13.76 8.18 5.29
C VAL A 10 -12.48 7.55 4.72
N ALA A 11 -12.60 6.72 3.68
CA ALA A 11 -11.44 6.04 3.09
C ALA A 11 -10.48 7.01 2.37
N VAL A 12 -10.99 8.05 1.70
CA VAL A 12 -10.14 8.96 0.92
C VAL A 12 -9.34 9.92 1.82
N ALA A 13 -9.89 10.31 2.97
CA ALA A 13 -9.19 11.17 3.92
C ALA A 13 -8.09 10.43 4.71
N ALA A 14 -8.26 9.14 4.98
CA ALA A 14 -7.28 8.34 5.72
C ALA A 14 -6.02 7.99 4.92
N VAL A 15 -6.10 7.98 3.58
CA VAL A 15 -4.94 7.73 2.72
C VAL A 15 -4.01 8.94 2.66
N ILE A 16 -4.54 10.16 2.75
CA ILE A 16 -3.74 11.39 2.71
C ILE A 16 -3.09 11.70 4.08
N ASP A 17 -3.69 11.26 5.19
CA ASP A 17 -3.18 11.44 6.56
C ASP A 17 -2.05 10.44 6.94
N GLN A 18 -1.81 9.39 6.14
CA GLN A 18 -0.72 8.44 6.42
C GLN A 18 0.67 8.92 5.98
N ALA A 19 0.77 9.98 5.17
CA ALA A 19 2.07 10.56 4.83
C ALA A 19 2.80 11.15 6.06
N GLU A 20 2.06 11.52 7.13
CA GLU A 20 2.65 11.95 8.42
C GLU A 20 2.91 10.79 9.40
N TYR A 21 2.40 9.58 9.13
CA TYR A 21 2.61 8.40 9.98
C TYR A 21 3.81 7.53 9.57
N LEU A 22 4.54 7.93 8.54
CA LEU A 22 5.91 7.47 8.34
C LEU A 22 6.79 8.19 9.37
N HIS A 23 6.99 7.52 10.51
CA HIS A 23 7.90 7.96 11.55
C HIS A 23 9.25 8.38 10.92
N PRO A 24 9.77 9.60 11.18
CA PRO A 24 11.01 10.12 10.60
C PRO A 24 12.29 9.37 11.01
N SER A 25 12.17 8.22 11.67
CA SER A 25 13.29 7.36 12.10
C SER A 25 13.55 6.15 11.21
N ILE A 26 12.76 5.91 10.14
CA ILE A 26 13.04 4.84 9.17
C ILE A 26 13.89 5.35 7.98
N CYS A 27 13.98 6.67 7.79
CA CYS A 27 14.78 7.27 6.73
C CYS A 27 16.28 7.28 7.11
N HIS A 28 17.00 6.25 6.69
CA HIS A 28 18.47 6.30 6.58
C HIS A 28 18.81 7.20 5.38
N GLU A 29 18.82 8.51 5.61
CA GLU A 29 19.37 9.64 4.81
C GLU A 29 19.36 9.67 3.26
N ASP A 30 18.80 8.69 2.52
CA ASP A 30 18.76 8.71 1.05
C ASP A 30 17.63 7.89 0.40
N ILE A 31 16.73 7.24 1.16
CA ILE A 31 15.53 6.58 0.59
C ILE A 31 14.36 7.56 0.64
N SER A 32 14.06 8.15 -0.51
CA SER A 32 13.04 9.16 -0.74
C SER A 32 11.64 8.58 -0.71
N VAL A 33 10.67 9.36 -0.23
CA VAL A 33 9.23 9.03 -0.26
C VAL A 33 8.77 8.65 -1.68
N SER A 34 9.39 9.20 -2.72
CA SER A 34 9.18 8.83 -4.12
C SER A 34 9.52 7.37 -4.42
N GLU A 35 10.63 6.85 -3.89
CA GLU A 35 11.03 5.46 -4.14
C GLU A 35 10.06 4.46 -3.53
N TYR A 36 9.46 4.78 -2.37
CA TYR A 36 8.40 3.96 -1.79
C TYR A 36 7.18 3.90 -2.72
N PHE A 37 6.71 5.05 -3.21
CA PHE A 37 5.53 5.09 -4.07
C PHE A 37 5.76 4.43 -5.44
N GLU A 38 6.94 4.62 -6.03
CA GLU A 38 7.32 3.92 -7.27
C GLU A 38 7.35 2.40 -7.08
N TRP A 39 7.88 1.95 -5.94
CA TRP A 39 7.89 0.53 -5.58
C TRP A 39 6.48 0.00 -5.31
N GLU A 40 5.64 0.76 -4.60
CA GLU A 40 4.25 0.38 -4.32
C GLU A 40 3.43 0.26 -5.61
N GLU A 41 3.58 1.20 -6.54
CA GLU A 41 2.97 1.14 -7.88
C GLU A 41 3.37 -0.13 -8.63
N ALA A 42 4.66 -0.50 -8.59
CA ALA A 42 5.13 -1.75 -9.20
C ALA A 42 4.51 -3.00 -8.54
N VAL A 43 4.26 -2.99 -7.23
CA VAL A 43 3.51 -4.06 -6.54
C VAL A 43 2.06 -4.10 -7.04
N VAL A 44 1.39 -2.96 -7.17
CA VAL A 44 0.01 -2.90 -7.69
C VAL A 44 -0.08 -3.44 -9.11
N GLU A 45 0.80 -3.02 -10.01
CA GLU A 45 0.84 -3.52 -11.38
C GLU A 45 1.05 -5.03 -11.42
N LYS A 46 1.93 -5.55 -10.55
CA LYS A 46 2.19 -6.99 -10.47
C LYS A 46 0.98 -7.76 -9.95
N VAL A 47 0.29 -7.25 -8.92
CA VAL A 47 -0.94 -7.86 -8.39
C VAL A 47 -2.04 -7.85 -9.45
N ALA A 48 -2.21 -6.73 -10.17
CA ALA A 48 -3.16 -6.62 -11.28
C ALA A 48 -2.88 -7.67 -12.36
N ALA A 49 -1.62 -7.81 -12.76
CA ALA A 49 -1.21 -8.78 -13.79
C ALA A 49 -1.37 -10.25 -13.34
N VAL A 50 -1.10 -10.57 -12.06
CA VAL A 50 -1.21 -11.94 -11.56
C VAL A 50 -2.67 -12.37 -11.38
N LEU A 51 -3.53 -11.46 -10.94
CA LEU A 51 -4.95 -11.74 -10.72
C LEU A 51 -5.83 -11.49 -11.96
N ASP A 52 -5.27 -10.93 -13.04
CA ASP A 52 -5.99 -10.51 -14.24
C ASP A 52 -7.16 -9.55 -13.91
N ILE A 53 -6.88 -8.56 -13.06
CA ILE A 53 -7.84 -7.53 -12.61
C ILE A 53 -7.39 -6.13 -13.00
N THR A 54 -8.26 -5.15 -12.82
CA THR A 54 -7.88 -3.76 -13.09
C THR A 54 -6.87 -3.25 -12.07
N TYR A 55 -6.05 -2.28 -12.46
CA TYR A 55 -5.14 -1.58 -11.55
C TYR A 55 -5.90 -1.00 -10.34
N SER A 56 -7.12 -0.48 -10.55
CA SER A 56 -7.93 0.08 -9.47
C SER A 56 -8.39 -0.96 -8.46
N ASP A 57 -8.70 -2.18 -8.90
CA ASP A 57 -9.05 -3.27 -7.99
C ASP A 57 -7.82 -3.78 -7.25
N ALA A 58 -6.68 -3.87 -7.95
CA ALA A 58 -5.41 -4.25 -7.35
C ALA A 58 -4.90 -3.23 -6.32
N SER A 59 -5.08 -1.93 -6.56
CA SER A 59 -4.66 -0.88 -5.63
C SER A 59 -5.46 -0.90 -4.33
N ALA A 60 -6.75 -1.25 -4.41
CA ALA A 60 -7.57 -1.47 -3.22
C ALA A 60 -7.07 -2.67 -2.39
N ILE A 61 -6.66 -3.76 -3.05
CA ILE A 61 -6.10 -4.94 -2.39
C ILE A 61 -4.76 -4.61 -1.72
N VAL A 62 -3.84 -3.96 -2.45
CA VAL A 62 -2.52 -3.56 -1.93
C VAL A 62 -2.67 -2.58 -0.77
N GLY A 63 -3.50 -1.54 -0.94
CA GLY A 63 -3.75 -0.52 0.09
C GLY A 63 -4.44 -1.06 1.35
N ALA A 64 -5.18 -2.17 1.26
CA ALA A 64 -5.74 -2.85 2.42
C ALA A 64 -4.68 -3.58 3.27
N GLN A 65 -3.50 -3.84 2.72
CA GLN A 65 -2.44 -4.65 3.33
C GLN A 65 -1.26 -3.81 3.84
N LEU A 66 -1.55 -2.67 4.49
CA LEU A 66 -0.56 -1.69 4.96
C LEU A 66 0.61 -2.31 5.74
N PHE A 67 0.33 -3.26 6.63
CA PHE A 67 1.38 -3.91 7.44
C PHE A 67 2.34 -4.74 6.57
N ILE A 68 1.82 -5.47 5.57
CA ILE A 68 2.64 -6.25 4.63
C ILE A 68 3.53 -5.30 3.82
N MET A 69 2.96 -4.19 3.33
CA MET A 69 3.69 -3.21 2.52
C MET A 69 4.83 -2.53 3.30
N GLN A 70 4.56 -2.07 4.53
CA GLN A 70 5.58 -1.46 5.38
C GLN A 70 6.69 -2.44 5.79
N GLN A 71 6.31 -3.68 6.14
CA GLN A 71 7.28 -4.71 6.51
C GLN A 71 8.13 -5.11 5.31
N ALA A 72 7.51 -5.31 4.15
CA ALA A 72 8.17 -5.63 2.89
C ALA A 72 9.20 -4.58 2.48
N TRP A 73 8.80 -3.32 2.53
CA TRP A 73 9.68 -2.19 2.25
C TRP A 73 10.87 -2.16 3.20
N SER A 74 10.61 -2.28 4.51
CA SER A 74 11.67 -2.27 5.54
C SER A 74 12.64 -3.44 5.41
N MET A 75 12.21 -4.56 4.82
CA MET A 75 13.04 -5.74 4.58
C MET A 75 13.68 -5.76 3.18
N GLY A 76 13.40 -4.78 2.32
CA GLY A 76 13.87 -4.76 0.93
C GLY A 76 13.37 -5.97 0.12
N MET A 77 12.11 -6.38 0.34
CA MET A 77 11.54 -7.52 -0.38
C MET A 77 11.30 -7.21 -1.86
N GLU A 78 11.61 -8.18 -2.72
CA GLU A 78 11.35 -8.12 -4.16
C GLU A 78 9.85 -8.07 -4.47
N ILE A 79 9.45 -7.29 -5.48
CA ILE A 79 8.05 -7.09 -5.91
C ILE A 79 7.29 -8.42 -6.07
N ASP A 80 7.90 -9.45 -6.66
CA ASP A 80 7.29 -10.76 -6.84
C ASP A 80 6.98 -11.48 -5.51
N GLN A 81 7.79 -11.29 -4.47
CA GLN A 81 7.56 -11.88 -3.14
C GLN A 81 6.44 -11.14 -2.40
N VAL A 82 6.44 -9.82 -2.50
CA VAL A 82 5.42 -8.96 -1.88
C VAL A 82 4.07 -9.23 -2.51
N SER A 83 3.99 -9.24 -3.84
CA SER A 83 2.74 -9.49 -4.57
C SER A 83 2.14 -10.85 -4.19
N LYS A 84 2.95 -11.90 -4.04
CA LYS A 84 2.48 -13.22 -3.58
C LYS A 84 1.94 -13.18 -2.16
N SER A 85 2.62 -12.46 -1.27
CA SER A 85 2.20 -12.31 0.13
C SER A 85 0.89 -11.53 0.24
N THR A 86 0.77 -10.43 -0.52
CA THR A 86 -0.43 -9.61 -0.63
C THR A 86 -1.61 -10.42 -1.18
N ILE A 87 -1.40 -11.18 -2.25
CA ILE A 87 -2.44 -12.06 -2.83
C ILE A 87 -2.84 -13.17 -1.86
N GLY A 88 -1.89 -13.78 -1.15
CA GLY A 88 -2.18 -14.83 -0.18
C GLY A 88 -2.91 -14.32 1.07
N ALA A 89 -2.86 -13.02 1.34
CA ALA A 89 -3.53 -12.36 2.46
C ALA A 89 -4.86 -11.68 2.08
N ALA A 90 -5.18 -11.61 0.79
CA ALA A 90 -6.41 -11.04 0.23
C ALA A 90 -7.53 -12.09 0.13
#